data_AF-A0A816U1F4-F1
#
_entry.id   AF-A0A816U1F4-F1
#
_cell.length_a   1.000
_cell.length_b   1.000
_cell.length_c   1.000
_cell.angle_alpha   90.00
_cell.angle_beta   90.00
_cell.angle_gamma   90.00
#
_symmetry.space_group_name_H-M   'P 1'
#
loop_
_entity.id
_entity.type
_entity.pdbx_description
1 polymer ?
#
loop_
_entity_poly.entity_id
_entity_poly.type
_entity_poly.pdbx_seq_one_letter_code
_entity_poly.pdbx_strand_id
1 'polypeptide(L)'
;MATNYSISSIPNWALNAVPCGSNDSFLLLNIFPIDIVDNLFSKLRDEVNWNEMKQKGGRVPRDISIQGALHIEDKDEYEPLYRHPADEQPELVPWTPTALIIKQRIEEIMEQNLNHALVQYYRNGKDFIGEHSDKTLDVLIDSNILNYSLGATRTMILKHKTQSGLKQRFKLPHNSLFVLGWRTNREWFHSIKQDNRLDMDKDNDELAFSSQRISLTFRTIATFRNRRTGKIYGQGARCKTKHQLEEEEEEEEEGLEFDHDEENMLHAFSAENKQSSDFDWNHYYGNGFNAINFKVLNSVFLMKKKN
;
A
#
# COMPACT_ATOMS: atom_id res chain seq x y z
N MET A 1 1.35 6.58 35.03
CA MET A 1 0.16 5.88 35.56
C MET A 1 -0.40 5.06 34.42
N ALA A 2 -0.37 3.73 34.54
CA ALA A 2 -0.85 2.83 33.51
C ALA A 2 -2.38 2.94 33.43
N THR A 3 -2.86 3.48 32.33
CA THR A 3 -4.28 3.53 32.02
C THR A 3 -4.75 2.13 31.65
N ASN A 4 -5.43 1.48 32.60
CA ASN A 4 -6.25 0.30 32.33
C ASN A 4 -7.38 0.70 31.39
N TYR A 5 -7.20 0.47 30.09
CA TYR A 5 -8.27 0.59 29.11
C TYR A 5 -9.04 -0.73 29.01
N SER A 6 -10.36 -0.61 29.09
CA SER A 6 -11.30 -1.73 29.03
C SER A 6 -11.24 -2.42 27.67
N ILE A 7 -10.84 -3.69 27.68
CA ILE A 7 -10.86 -4.63 26.55
C ILE A 7 -12.33 -4.87 26.14
N SER A 8 -12.92 -3.99 25.35
CA SER A 8 -14.32 -4.13 24.94
C SER A 8 -14.60 -3.62 23.53
N SER A 9 -13.94 -4.21 22.53
CA SER A 9 -14.54 -4.43 21.20
C SER A 9 -13.70 -5.24 20.20
N ILE A 10 -12.59 -5.88 20.57
CA ILE A 10 -11.97 -6.87 19.68
C ILE A 10 -12.85 -8.14 19.70
N PRO A 11 -13.48 -8.56 18.59
CA PRO A 11 -14.31 -9.75 18.58
C PRO A 11 -13.47 -10.99 18.92
N ASN A 12 -14.01 -11.92 19.70
CA ASN A 12 -13.29 -13.15 20.15
C ASN A 12 -12.66 -13.97 18.99
N TRP A 13 -13.14 -13.85 17.76
CA TRP A 13 -12.57 -14.55 16.60
C TRP A 13 -11.24 -13.92 16.12
N ALA A 14 -10.98 -12.64 16.37
CA ALA A 14 -9.71 -12.00 16.02
C ALA A 14 -8.56 -12.44 16.94
N LEU A 15 -8.88 -12.85 18.18
CA LEU A 15 -7.92 -13.40 19.15
C LEU A 15 -7.38 -14.79 18.77
N ASN A 16 -7.99 -15.48 17.81
CA ASN A 16 -7.61 -16.83 17.37
C ASN A 16 -6.90 -16.85 16.00
N ALA A 17 -6.53 -15.68 15.46
CA ALA A 17 -5.87 -15.60 14.16
C ALA A 17 -4.49 -16.27 14.24
N VAL A 18 -4.21 -17.21 13.33
CA VAL A 18 -2.93 -17.91 13.28
C VAL A 18 -1.87 -16.96 12.71
N PRO A 19 -0.79 -16.67 13.44
CA PRO A 19 0.30 -15.85 12.93
C PRO A 19 0.97 -16.48 11.70
N CYS A 20 1.44 -15.64 10.80
CA CYS A 20 2.16 -16.02 9.59
C CYS A 20 3.31 -15.01 9.33
N GLY A 21 4.08 -15.27 8.27
CA GLY A 21 5.28 -14.48 7.96
C GLY A 21 6.31 -14.55 9.09
N SER A 22 6.68 -13.38 9.61
CA SER A 22 7.61 -13.19 10.72
C SER A 22 6.91 -13.11 12.09
N ASN A 23 5.75 -13.78 12.21
CA ASN A 23 4.90 -13.84 13.41
C ASN A 23 4.23 -12.52 13.81
N ASP A 24 4.17 -11.56 12.91
CA ASP A 24 3.48 -10.27 13.09
C ASP A 24 2.38 -10.03 12.05
N SER A 25 2.09 -11.03 11.21
CA SER A 25 1.02 -10.98 10.21
C SER A 25 -0.03 -12.03 10.49
N PHE A 26 -1.30 -11.74 10.18
CA PHE A 26 -2.40 -12.66 10.42
C PHE A 26 -3.62 -12.31 9.57
N LEU A 27 -4.56 -13.25 9.45
CA LEU A 27 -5.79 -13.08 8.68
C LEU A 27 -7.00 -13.01 9.62
N LEU A 28 -7.77 -11.95 9.45
CA LEU A 28 -9.06 -11.72 10.09
C LEU A 28 -10.19 -12.02 9.10
N LEU A 29 -11.22 -12.73 9.54
CA LEU A 29 -12.34 -13.16 8.69
C LEU A 29 -13.63 -12.50 9.17
N ASN A 30 -14.51 -12.15 8.22
CA ASN A 30 -15.84 -11.62 8.49
C ASN A 30 -15.82 -10.35 9.35
N ILE A 31 -14.96 -9.38 8.98
CA ILE A 31 -14.80 -8.15 9.78
C ILE A 31 -16.04 -7.25 9.77
N PHE A 32 -16.91 -7.43 8.76
CA PHE A 32 -18.25 -6.86 8.67
C PHE A 32 -19.34 -7.92 8.90
N PRO A 33 -20.46 -7.57 9.53
CA PRO A 33 -21.71 -8.32 9.48
C PRO A 33 -22.18 -8.56 8.02
N ILE A 34 -22.89 -9.66 7.79
CA ILE A 34 -23.31 -10.10 6.45
C ILE A 34 -24.24 -9.09 5.76
N ASP A 35 -25.17 -8.48 6.50
CA ASP A 35 -26.12 -7.49 6.02
C ASP A 35 -25.44 -6.21 5.50
N ILE A 36 -24.28 -5.87 6.06
CA ILE A 36 -23.47 -4.74 5.59
C ILE A 36 -22.66 -5.16 4.37
N VAL A 37 -21.98 -6.32 4.43
CA VAL A 37 -20.98 -6.71 3.43
C VAL A 37 -21.59 -7.02 2.06
N ASP A 38 -22.83 -7.52 2.01
CA ASP A 38 -23.52 -7.97 0.80
C ASP A 38 -23.50 -6.93 -0.33
N ASN A 39 -23.51 -5.64 0.01
CA ASN A 39 -23.51 -4.54 -0.96
C ASN A 39 -22.17 -3.80 -1.08
N LEU A 40 -21.16 -4.09 -0.25
CA LEU A 40 -19.90 -3.34 -0.28
C LEU A 40 -19.15 -3.54 -1.60
N PHE A 41 -19.15 -4.76 -2.14
CA PHE A 41 -18.45 -5.05 -3.40
C PHE A 41 -19.00 -4.25 -4.57
N SER A 42 -20.33 -4.30 -4.78
CA SER A 42 -20.98 -3.59 -5.90
C SER A 42 -20.84 -2.08 -5.75
N LYS A 43 -21.07 -1.55 -4.55
CA LYS A 43 -20.89 -0.11 -4.28
C LYS A 43 -19.47 0.36 -4.55
N LEU A 44 -18.43 -0.33 -4.04
CA LEU A 44 -17.05 0.04 -4.35
C LEU A 44 -16.75 -0.03 -5.85
N ARG A 45 -17.20 -1.09 -6.52
CA ARG A 45 -17.00 -1.25 -7.97
C ARG A 45 -17.56 -0.04 -8.73
N ASP A 46 -18.73 0.44 -8.33
CA ASP A 46 -19.49 1.46 -9.06
C ASP A 46 -19.09 2.89 -8.62
N GLU A 47 -18.64 3.09 -7.37
CA GLU A 47 -18.20 4.38 -6.83
C GLU A 47 -16.76 4.76 -7.23
N VAL A 48 -15.88 3.77 -7.33
CA VAL A 48 -14.44 4.02 -7.55
C VAL A 48 -14.20 4.39 -9.00
N ASN A 49 -13.51 5.51 -9.22
CA ASN A 49 -12.98 5.85 -10.53
C ASN A 49 -11.72 5.02 -10.83
N TRP A 50 -11.85 4.02 -11.70
CA TRP A 50 -10.81 3.05 -12.02
C TRP A 50 -9.82 3.60 -13.07
N ASN A 51 -8.54 3.46 -12.80
CA ASN A 51 -7.45 3.94 -13.64
C ASN A 51 -6.49 2.82 -14.02
N GLU A 52 -5.73 3.04 -15.08
CA GLU A 52 -4.59 2.19 -15.44
C GLU A 52 -3.31 2.70 -14.81
N MET A 53 -2.37 1.78 -14.56
CA MET A 53 -1.02 2.11 -14.09
C MET A 53 0.02 1.43 -14.98
N LYS A 54 1.18 2.07 -15.17
CA LYS A 54 2.31 1.48 -15.88
C LYS A 54 3.47 1.21 -14.93
N GLN A 55 4.11 0.07 -15.13
CA GLN A 55 5.33 -0.30 -14.42
C GLN A 55 6.28 -0.98 -15.40
N LYS A 56 7.52 -0.48 -15.50
CA LYS A 56 8.54 -0.97 -16.45
C LYS A 56 8.05 -0.95 -17.91
N GLY A 57 7.30 0.09 -18.28
CA GLY A 57 6.74 0.29 -19.62
C GLY A 57 5.52 -0.57 -19.96
N GLY A 58 5.09 -1.46 -19.06
CA GLY A 58 3.91 -2.31 -19.25
C GLY A 58 2.73 -1.89 -18.39
N ARG A 59 1.51 -2.07 -18.91
CA ARG A 59 0.27 -1.91 -18.12
C ARG A 59 0.24 -2.95 -17.02
N VAL A 60 -0.08 -2.51 -15.81
CA VAL A 60 -0.34 -3.41 -14.69
C VAL A 60 -1.65 -4.18 -14.95
N PRO A 61 -1.70 -5.51 -14.73
CA PRO A 61 -2.84 -6.36 -15.13
C PRO A 61 -3.93 -6.36 -14.05
N ARG A 62 -4.43 -5.16 -13.73
CA ARG A 62 -5.56 -4.85 -12.85
C ARG A 62 -5.83 -3.35 -12.91
N ASP A 63 -7.05 -2.94 -12.61
CA ASP A 63 -7.39 -1.52 -12.55
C ASP A 63 -7.20 -1.02 -11.12
N ILE A 64 -6.85 0.25 -10.96
CA ILE A 64 -6.49 0.80 -9.65
C ILE A 64 -7.08 2.18 -9.37
N SER A 65 -7.12 2.55 -8.10
CA SER A 65 -7.41 3.90 -7.63
C SER A 65 -6.59 4.14 -6.36
N ILE A 66 -6.06 5.35 -6.19
CA ILE A 66 -5.39 5.77 -4.96
C ILE A 66 -6.35 6.70 -4.24
N GLN A 67 -6.72 6.36 -3.01
CA GLN A 67 -7.63 7.17 -2.20
C GLN A 67 -6.95 7.58 -0.90
N GLY A 68 -7.26 8.77 -0.40
CA GLY A 68 -6.67 9.25 0.83
C GLY A 68 -7.36 10.43 1.48
N ALA A 69 -6.91 10.76 2.68
CA ALA A 69 -7.38 11.92 3.42
C ALA A 69 -6.63 13.17 2.92
N LEU A 70 -7.37 14.17 2.44
CA LEU A 70 -6.82 15.49 2.16
C LEU A 70 -6.90 16.34 3.42
N HIS A 71 -5.83 17.06 3.71
CA HIS A 71 -5.77 18.04 4.79
C HIS A 71 -5.69 19.44 4.18
N ILE A 72 -6.52 20.37 4.64
CA ILE A 72 -6.54 21.74 4.14
C ILE A 72 -6.12 22.67 5.27
N GLU A 73 -5.08 23.47 5.04
CA GLU A 73 -4.56 24.44 5.98
C GLU A 73 -4.10 25.69 5.22
N ASP A 74 -4.50 26.89 5.67
CA ASP A 74 -4.11 28.19 5.09
C ASP A 74 -4.21 28.30 3.56
N LYS A 75 -5.21 27.62 2.97
CA LYS A 75 -5.54 27.50 1.53
C LYS A 75 -4.73 26.46 0.74
N ASP A 76 -3.78 25.79 1.36
CA ASP A 76 -3.06 24.69 0.75
C ASP A 76 -3.71 23.34 1.08
N GLU A 77 -3.66 22.45 0.09
CA GLU A 77 -4.12 21.07 0.23
C GLU A 77 -2.91 20.14 0.33
N TYR A 78 -2.86 19.36 1.40
CA TYR A 78 -1.83 18.37 1.65
C TYR A 78 -2.42 16.96 1.52
N GLU A 79 -1.69 16.09 0.85
CA GLU A 79 -2.06 14.69 0.67
C GLU A 79 -0.96 13.76 1.15
N PRO A 80 -1.30 12.55 1.65
CA PRO A 80 -0.31 11.54 1.93
C PRO A 80 0.31 11.04 0.62
N LEU A 81 1.64 11.02 0.57
CA LEU A 81 2.41 10.59 -0.59
C LEU A 81 3.04 9.22 -0.32
N TYR A 82 2.63 8.21 -1.08
CA TYR A 82 3.28 6.90 -1.08
C TYR A 82 4.15 6.76 -2.33
N ARG A 83 5.47 6.59 -2.16
CA ARG A 83 6.42 6.39 -3.25
C ARG A 83 6.85 4.94 -3.35
N HIS A 84 6.88 4.44 -4.58
CA HIS A 84 7.36 3.10 -4.93
C HIS A 84 7.93 3.10 -6.36
N PRO A 85 8.74 2.10 -6.77
CA PRO A 85 9.41 2.09 -8.07
C PRO A 85 8.42 1.74 -9.21
N ALA A 86 7.50 2.66 -9.51
CA ALA A 86 6.66 2.67 -10.68
C ALA A 86 6.96 3.88 -11.56
N ASP A 87 6.59 3.75 -12.84
CA ASP A 87 6.86 4.77 -13.84
C ASP A 87 5.95 5.98 -13.59
N GLU A 88 4.66 5.70 -13.39
CA GLU A 88 3.60 6.66 -13.11
C GLU A 88 2.53 6.00 -12.24
N GLN A 89 1.91 6.78 -11.37
CA GLN A 89 0.76 6.36 -10.56
C GLN A 89 -0.38 7.38 -10.72
N PRO A 90 -1.65 6.94 -10.64
CA PRO A 90 -2.80 7.85 -10.63
C PRO A 90 -2.69 8.87 -9.51
N GLU A 91 -3.35 10.01 -9.68
CA GLU A 91 -3.50 10.97 -8.59
C GLU A 91 -4.30 10.36 -7.43
N LEU A 92 -3.93 10.78 -6.22
CA LEU A 92 -4.73 10.48 -5.04
C LEU A 92 -6.07 11.22 -5.17
N VAL A 93 -7.17 10.54 -4.87
CA VAL A 93 -8.50 11.16 -4.81
C VAL A 93 -9.09 11.03 -3.41
N PRO A 94 -10.09 11.84 -3.04
CA PRO A 94 -10.81 11.65 -1.78
C PRO A 94 -11.43 10.25 -1.68
N TRP A 95 -11.64 9.79 -0.45
CA TRP A 95 -12.33 8.53 -0.18
C TRP A 95 -13.72 8.50 -0.80
N THR A 96 -14.07 7.39 -1.46
CA THR A 96 -15.49 7.14 -1.77
C THR A 96 -16.25 6.79 -0.48
N PRO A 97 -17.58 6.99 -0.43
CA PRO A 97 -18.38 6.68 0.76
C PRO A 97 -18.15 5.25 1.28
N THR A 98 -18.11 4.26 0.38
CA THR A 98 -17.91 2.87 0.79
C THR A 98 -16.48 2.59 1.26
N ALA A 99 -15.46 3.21 0.64
CA ALA A 99 -14.08 3.09 1.10
C ALA A 99 -13.89 3.70 2.50
N LEU A 100 -14.58 4.81 2.80
CA LEU A 100 -14.55 5.45 4.12
C LEU A 100 -15.17 4.57 5.21
N ILE A 101 -16.30 3.90 4.92
CA ILE A 101 -16.92 2.94 5.86
C ILE A 101 -15.95 1.80 6.19
N ILE A 102 -15.30 1.23 5.16
CA ILE A 102 -14.31 0.16 5.32
C ILE A 102 -13.12 0.63 6.13
N LYS A 103 -12.59 1.82 5.81
CA LYS A 103 -11.50 2.46 6.55
C LYS A 103 -11.83 2.56 8.04
N GLN A 104 -12.96 3.19 8.39
CA GLN A 104 -13.37 3.42 9.78
C GLN A 104 -13.48 2.10 10.56
N ARG A 105 -14.10 1.08 9.96
CA ARG A 105 -14.21 -0.25 10.58
C ARG A 105 -12.84 -0.87 10.87
N ILE A 106 -11.90 -0.73 9.95
CA ILE A 106 -10.55 -1.27 10.12
C ILE A 106 -9.79 -0.47 11.18
N GLU A 107 -9.91 0.85 11.23
CA GLU A 107 -9.32 1.69 12.28
C GLU A 107 -9.83 1.30 13.67
N GLU A 108 -11.14 1.01 13.81
CA GLU A 108 -11.73 0.53 15.07
C GLU A 108 -11.16 -0.83 15.50
N ILE A 109 -10.99 -1.77 14.57
CA ILE A 109 -10.48 -3.13 14.88
C ILE A 109 -8.99 -3.09 15.22
N MET A 110 -8.22 -2.28 14.50
CA MET A 110 -6.76 -2.30 14.54
C MET A 110 -6.17 -1.21 15.43
N GLU A 111 -6.98 -0.27 15.93
CA GLU A 111 -6.56 0.90 16.71
C GLU A 111 -5.43 1.69 16.01
N GLN A 112 -5.47 1.73 14.67
CA GLN A 112 -4.44 2.35 13.83
C GLN A 112 -5.11 3.31 12.85
N ASN A 113 -4.70 4.57 12.86
CA ASN A 113 -5.18 5.58 11.91
C ASN A 113 -4.70 5.29 10.50
N LEU A 114 -5.59 5.40 9.52
CA LEU A 114 -5.31 5.19 8.11
C LEU A 114 -5.54 6.50 7.35
N ASN A 115 -4.68 6.82 6.39
CA ASN A 115 -4.83 8.05 5.60
C ASN A 115 -4.67 7.82 4.09
N HIS A 116 -4.31 6.61 3.67
CA HIS A 116 -4.07 6.27 2.28
C HIS A 116 -4.47 4.83 1.98
N ALA A 117 -5.02 4.56 0.80
CA ALA A 117 -5.23 3.22 0.28
C ALA A 117 -4.93 3.11 -1.22
N LEU A 118 -4.32 2.00 -1.59
CA LEU A 118 -4.33 1.52 -2.97
C LEU A 118 -5.51 0.56 -3.14
N VAL A 119 -6.50 0.97 -3.92
CA VAL A 119 -7.66 0.15 -4.30
C VAL A 119 -7.35 -0.55 -5.62
N GLN A 120 -7.57 -1.86 -5.68
CA GLN A 120 -7.17 -2.69 -6.82
C GLN A 120 -8.34 -3.59 -7.23
N TYR A 121 -8.75 -3.50 -8.49
CA TYR A 121 -9.80 -4.31 -9.09
C TYR A 121 -9.22 -5.37 -10.01
N TYR A 122 -9.39 -6.62 -9.58
CA TYR A 122 -9.07 -7.82 -10.33
C TYR A 122 -10.36 -8.27 -11.04
N ARG A 123 -10.40 -8.11 -12.36
CA ARG A 123 -11.59 -8.35 -13.18
C ARG A 123 -11.89 -9.83 -13.39
N ASN A 124 -10.91 -10.69 -13.13
CA ASN A 124 -11.02 -12.15 -13.15
C ASN A 124 -9.76 -12.79 -12.54
N GLY A 125 -9.67 -14.13 -12.57
CA GLY A 125 -8.51 -14.90 -12.11
C GLY A 125 -7.20 -14.64 -12.84
N LYS A 126 -7.21 -14.02 -14.04
CA LYS A 126 -5.98 -13.72 -14.82
C LYS A 126 -5.31 -12.40 -14.41
N ASP A 127 -6.04 -11.49 -13.77
CA ASP A 127 -5.45 -10.29 -13.18
C ASP A 127 -4.61 -10.69 -11.95
N PHE A 128 -3.44 -10.08 -11.76
CA PHE A 128 -2.45 -10.51 -10.77
C PHE A 128 -1.58 -9.37 -10.24
N ILE A 129 -0.85 -9.63 -9.16
CA ILE A 129 0.26 -8.80 -8.68
C ILE A 129 1.46 -9.72 -8.37
N GLY A 130 2.60 -9.42 -9.01
CA GLY A 130 3.81 -10.23 -8.89
C GLY A 130 4.42 -10.19 -7.48
N GLU A 131 5.51 -10.95 -7.28
CA GLU A 131 6.28 -10.92 -6.03
C GLU A 131 6.82 -9.50 -5.78
N HIS A 132 6.44 -8.91 -4.65
CA HIS A 132 6.89 -7.58 -4.21
C HIS A 132 6.84 -7.49 -2.68
N SER A 133 7.43 -6.44 -2.13
CA SER A 133 7.13 -5.95 -0.79
C SER A 133 6.80 -4.47 -0.89
N ASP A 134 5.97 -3.98 0.01
CA ASP A 134 5.61 -2.57 0.04
C ASP A 134 6.82 -1.76 0.54
N LYS A 135 7.07 -0.60 -0.08
CA LYS A 135 8.16 0.30 0.30
C LYS A 135 7.86 1.02 1.60
N THR A 136 8.81 1.00 2.53
CA THR A 136 8.61 1.54 3.89
C THR A 136 9.05 2.99 4.07
N LEU A 137 9.61 3.63 3.02
CA LEU A 137 10.05 5.03 3.05
C LEU A 137 8.97 5.97 3.60
N ASP A 138 7.76 5.88 3.05
CA ASP A 138 6.66 6.78 3.39
C ASP A 138 5.62 6.18 4.35
N VAL A 139 5.70 4.88 4.63
CA VAL A 139 4.82 4.21 5.59
C VAL A 139 5.34 4.48 7.00
N LEU A 140 4.47 4.93 7.89
CA LEU A 140 4.82 5.19 9.28
C LEU A 140 5.54 3.97 9.88
N ILE A 141 6.72 4.19 10.45
CA ILE A 141 7.53 3.13 11.06
C ILE A 141 6.69 2.33 12.06
N ASP A 142 6.84 0.99 12.00
CA ASP A 142 6.15 0.00 12.83
C ASP A 142 4.61 -0.05 12.68
N SER A 143 4.01 0.69 11.73
CA SER A 143 2.58 0.56 11.40
C SER A 143 2.30 -0.67 10.52
N ASN A 144 1.10 -1.24 10.65
CA ASN A 144 0.68 -2.37 9.82
C ASN A 144 0.19 -1.89 8.45
N ILE A 145 0.36 -2.76 7.44
CA ILE A 145 -0.28 -2.60 6.13
C ILE A 145 -1.51 -3.52 6.10
N LEU A 146 -2.66 -2.95 5.77
CA LEU A 146 -3.95 -3.60 6.01
C LEU A 146 -4.67 -3.87 4.69
N ASN A 147 -4.72 -5.14 4.28
CA ASN A 147 -5.32 -5.55 3.00
C ASN A 147 -6.71 -6.14 3.20
N TYR A 148 -7.75 -5.36 2.91
CA TYR A 148 -9.13 -5.84 2.91
C TYR A 148 -9.53 -6.41 1.55
N SER A 149 -10.25 -7.53 1.57
CA SER A 149 -10.63 -8.30 0.39
C SER A 149 -12.16 -8.43 0.28
N LEU A 150 -12.69 -8.03 -0.87
CA LEU A 150 -14.08 -8.24 -1.26
C LEU A 150 -14.13 -8.95 -2.61
N GLY A 151 -15.06 -9.88 -2.75
CA GLY A 151 -15.32 -10.58 -4.02
C GLY A 151 -14.78 -12.00 -4.01
N ALA A 152 -14.41 -12.49 -5.18
CA ALA A 152 -13.82 -13.81 -5.40
C ALA A 152 -12.59 -14.04 -4.54
N THR A 153 -12.53 -15.22 -3.91
CA THR A 153 -11.38 -15.67 -3.13
C THR A 153 -10.13 -15.77 -4.01
N ARG A 154 -9.00 -15.24 -3.52
CA ARG A 154 -7.68 -15.39 -4.17
C ARG A 154 -6.64 -15.90 -3.18
N THR A 155 -5.60 -16.53 -3.69
CA THR A 155 -4.52 -17.06 -2.84
C THR A 155 -3.42 -16.03 -2.66
N MET A 156 -3.18 -15.60 -1.42
CA MET A 156 -1.99 -14.86 -1.02
C MET A 156 -0.80 -15.82 -0.89
N ILE A 157 0.35 -15.40 -1.39
CA ILE A 157 1.59 -16.15 -1.30
C ILE A 157 2.64 -15.26 -0.64
N LEU A 158 3.11 -15.66 0.54
CA LEU A 158 4.30 -15.11 1.16
C LEU A 158 5.51 -15.97 0.79
N LYS A 159 6.62 -15.34 0.41
CA LYS A 159 7.89 -15.99 0.09
C LYS A 159 9.02 -15.25 0.81
N HIS A 160 9.78 -15.94 1.64
CA HIS A 160 10.87 -15.31 2.38
C HIS A 160 11.94 -14.79 1.40
N LYS A 161 12.49 -13.60 1.65
CA LYS A 161 13.44 -12.93 0.74
C LYS A 161 14.80 -13.64 0.67
N THR A 162 15.34 -14.05 1.83
CA THR A 162 16.67 -14.69 1.94
C THR A 162 16.63 -16.20 2.14
N GLN A 163 15.63 -16.75 2.86
CA GLN A 163 15.47 -18.19 3.07
C GLN A 163 14.83 -18.87 1.86
N SER A 164 15.67 -19.44 0.99
CA SER A 164 15.22 -20.10 -0.23
C SER A 164 14.20 -21.21 0.04
N GLY A 165 13.13 -21.22 -0.74
CA GLY A 165 12.07 -22.24 -0.65
C GLY A 165 11.03 -21.99 0.44
N LEU A 166 11.31 -21.16 1.45
CA LEU A 166 10.34 -20.87 2.51
C LEU A 166 9.18 -20.03 1.96
N LYS A 167 7.99 -20.64 1.93
CA LYS A 167 6.77 -20.07 1.37
C LYS A 167 5.56 -20.44 2.22
N GLN A 168 4.63 -19.51 2.32
CA GLN A 168 3.33 -19.72 2.95
C GLN A 168 2.24 -19.32 1.96
N ARG A 169 1.11 -20.04 1.99
CA ARG A 169 -0.04 -19.78 1.12
C ARG A 169 -1.32 -19.84 1.92
N PHE A 170 -2.19 -18.87 1.73
CA PHE A 170 -3.50 -18.85 2.37
C PHE A 170 -4.51 -18.13 1.48
N LYS A 171 -5.79 -18.46 1.68
CA LYS A 171 -6.89 -17.86 0.95
C LYS A 171 -7.23 -16.49 1.54
N LEU A 172 -7.59 -15.54 0.68
CA LEU A 172 -8.19 -14.25 1.02
C LEU A 172 -9.65 -14.28 0.60
N PRO A 173 -10.56 -14.81 1.45
CA PRO A 173 -11.97 -14.89 1.10
C PRO A 173 -12.62 -13.52 1.09
N HIS A 174 -13.84 -13.46 0.55
CA HIS A 174 -14.72 -12.31 0.71
C HIS A 174 -14.81 -11.90 2.18
N ASN A 175 -14.78 -10.59 2.45
CA ASN A 175 -14.87 -10.02 3.82
C ASN A 175 -13.70 -10.37 4.74
N SER A 176 -12.49 -10.54 4.20
CA SER A 176 -11.29 -10.82 5.00
C SER A 176 -10.32 -9.63 5.02
N LEU A 177 -9.66 -9.44 6.16
CA LEU A 177 -8.62 -8.45 6.37
C LEU A 177 -7.31 -9.18 6.66
N PHE A 178 -6.38 -9.10 5.71
CA PHE A 178 -5.01 -9.55 5.94
C PHE A 178 -4.20 -8.41 6.54
N VAL A 179 -3.72 -8.62 7.76
CA VAL A 179 -2.82 -7.72 8.48
C VAL A 179 -1.39 -8.14 8.13
N LEU A 180 -0.69 -7.29 7.39
CA LEU A 180 0.71 -7.45 7.06
C LEU A 180 1.55 -6.60 8.02
N GLY A 181 2.23 -7.26 8.95
CA GLY A 181 3.11 -6.61 9.91
C GLY A 181 4.41 -6.11 9.29
N TRP A 182 5.02 -5.15 9.98
CA TRP A 182 6.24 -4.47 9.55
C TRP A 182 7.41 -5.43 9.27
N ARG A 183 7.65 -6.40 10.16
CA ARG A 183 8.73 -7.39 10.01
C ARG A 183 8.44 -8.34 8.87
N THR A 184 7.19 -8.79 8.71
CA THR A 184 6.83 -9.62 7.56
C THR A 184 7.05 -8.87 6.25
N ASN A 185 6.61 -7.62 6.10
CA ASN A 185 6.85 -6.84 4.88
C ASN A 185 8.36 -6.65 4.59
N ARG A 186 9.16 -6.51 5.65
CA ARG A 186 10.63 -6.43 5.55
C ARG A 186 11.27 -7.73 5.09
N GLU A 187 10.80 -8.88 5.59
CA GLU A 187 11.48 -10.18 5.42
C GLU A 187 10.88 -11.08 4.33
N TRP A 188 9.68 -10.75 3.85
CA TRP A 188 8.92 -11.56 2.91
C TRP A 188 8.48 -10.73 1.70
N PHE A 189 8.42 -11.38 0.55
CA PHE A 189 7.66 -10.92 -0.59
C PHE A 189 6.23 -11.48 -0.52
N HIS A 190 5.25 -10.70 -0.97
CA HIS A 190 3.87 -11.13 -1.17
C HIS A 190 3.45 -11.05 -2.64
N SER A 191 2.48 -11.88 -3.03
CA SER A 191 1.92 -11.89 -4.38
C SER A 191 0.52 -12.51 -4.42
N ILE A 192 -0.25 -12.13 -5.45
CA ILE A 192 -1.46 -12.84 -5.89
C ILE A 192 -1.22 -13.26 -7.33
N LYS A 193 -1.11 -14.57 -7.57
CA LYS A 193 -0.81 -15.12 -8.91
C LYS A 193 -2.07 -15.29 -9.75
N GLN A 194 -1.86 -15.36 -11.07
CA GLN A 194 -2.89 -15.78 -12.01
C GLN A 194 -3.42 -17.16 -11.63
N ASP A 195 -4.73 -17.33 -11.75
CA ASP A 195 -5.39 -18.63 -11.63
C ASP A 195 -5.92 -19.05 -12.99
N ASN A 196 -5.19 -19.97 -13.62
CA ASN A 196 -5.49 -20.50 -14.95
C ASN A 196 -6.24 -21.85 -14.90
N ARG A 197 -6.67 -22.29 -13.71
CA ARG A 197 -7.52 -23.50 -13.58
C ARG A 197 -8.83 -23.28 -14.32
N LEU A 198 -9.43 -24.38 -14.80
CA LEU A 198 -10.78 -24.36 -15.35
C LEU A 198 -11.77 -24.06 -14.22
N ASP A 199 -12.93 -23.49 -14.53
CA ASP A 199 -13.92 -23.12 -13.52
C ASP A 199 -14.46 -24.34 -12.76
N MET A 200 -14.49 -25.51 -13.40
CA MET A 200 -14.86 -26.77 -12.73
C MET A 200 -13.87 -27.25 -11.66
N ASP A 201 -12.64 -26.71 -11.66
CA ASP A 201 -11.58 -27.03 -10.69
C ASP A 201 -11.44 -25.96 -9.59
N LYS A 202 -12.40 -25.01 -9.52
CA LYS A 202 -12.42 -23.90 -8.57
C LYS A 202 -13.54 -24.08 -7.56
N ASP A 203 -13.31 -23.60 -6.35
CA ASP A 203 -14.33 -23.58 -5.31
C ASP A 203 -15.37 -22.47 -5.58
N ASN A 204 -16.56 -22.59 -5.00
CA ASN A 204 -17.66 -21.65 -5.23
C ASN A 204 -17.31 -20.20 -4.85
N ASP A 205 -16.51 -20.02 -3.80
CA ASP A 205 -16.06 -18.70 -3.33
C ASP A 205 -15.00 -18.08 -4.26
N GLU A 206 -14.25 -18.90 -5.00
CA GLU A 206 -13.31 -18.45 -6.05
C GLU A 206 -14.04 -17.99 -7.32
N LEU A 207 -15.26 -18.49 -7.55
CA LEU A 207 -16.12 -18.12 -8.67
C LEU A 207 -17.12 -16.99 -8.34
N ALA A 208 -17.25 -16.64 -7.06
CA ALA A 208 -18.17 -15.62 -6.58
C ALA A 208 -17.93 -14.26 -7.29
N PHE A 209 -18.98 -13.44 -7.39
CA PHE A 209 -18.92 -12.13 -8.04
C PHE A 209 -18.34 -12.20 -9.47
N SER A 210 -18.68 -13.27 -10.21
CA SER A 210 -18.15 -13.53 -11.56
C SER A 210 -16.62 -13.57 -11.61
N SER A 211 -15.99 -14.20 -10.60
CA SER A 211 -14.53 -14.26 -10.40
C SER A 211 -13.83 -12.90 -10.17
N GLN A 212 -14.58 -11.85 -9.86
CA GLN A 212 -14.04 -10.51 -9.65
C GLN A 212 -13.67 -10.26 -8.19
N ARG A 213 -12.59 -9.51 -7.93
CA ARG A 213 -12.14 -9.15 -6.58
C ARG A 213 -11.74 -7.69 -6.51
N ILE A 214 -12.13 -7.01 -5.45
CA ILE A 214 -11.61 -5.70 -5.05
C ILE A 214 -10.74 -5.88 -3.81
N SER A 215 -9.58 -5.24 -3.83
CA SER A 215 -8.64 -5.22 -2.71
C SER A 215 -8.38 -3.78 -2.31
N LEU A 216 -8.47 -3.47 -1.02
CA LEU A 216 -8.09 -2.18 -0.46
C LEU A 216 -6.86 -2.39 0.42
N THR A 217 -5.71 -1.90 -0.03
CA THR A 217 -4.48 -1.91 0.79
C THR A 217 -4.33 -0.57 1.48
N PHE A 218 -4.76 -0.49 2.73
CA PHE A 218 -4.64 0.69 3.57
C PHE A 218 -3.26 0.80 4.22
N ARG A 219 -2.80 2.03 4.39
CA ARG A 219 -1.52 2.39 5.01
C ARG A 219 -1.70 3.62 5.89
N THR A 220 -0.83 3.73 6.88
CA THR A 220 -0.57 4.99 7.60
C THR A 220 0.66 5.62 6.96
N ILE A 221 0.45 6.68 6.18
CA ILE A 221 1.53 7.39 5.48
C ILE A 221 2.01 8.57 6.32
N ALA A 222 3.32 8.71 6.44
CA ALA A 222 3.99 9.72 7.25
C ALA A 222 4.76 10.76 6.41
N THR A 223 4.60 10.73 5.08
CA THR A 223 5.12 11.73 4.14
C THR A 223 3.95 12.41 3.44
N PHE A 224 3.99 13.74 3.36
CA PHE A 224 2.90 14.56 2.82
C PHE A 224 3.39 15.47 1.71
N ARG A 225 2.54 15.69 0.71
CA ARG A 225 2.80 16.58 -0.42
C ARG A 225 1.82 17.73 -0.44
N ASN A 226 2.33 18.95 -0.55
CA ASN A 226 1.52 20.10 -0.92
C ASN A 226 1.12 19.99 -2.40
N ARG A 227 -0.19 19.93 -2.68
CA ARG A 227 -0.70 19.77 -4.05
C ARG A 227 -0.37 20.94 -4.97
N ARG A 228 -0.26 22.15 -4.41
CA ARG A 228 0.01 23.37 -5.17
C ARG A 228 1.49 23.51 -5.51
N THR A 229 2.38 23.36 -4.51
CA THR A 229 3.82 23.59 -4.71
C THR A 229 4.56 22.33 -5.16
N GLY A 230 3.99 21.14 -4.92
CA GLY A 230 4.65 19.85 -5.13
C GLY A 230 5.71 19.51 -4.08
N LYS A 231 6.00 20.42 -3.16
CA LYS A 231 6.95 20.23 -2.06
C LYS A 231 6.41 19.22 -1.05
N ILE A 232 7.32 18.54 -0.36
CA ILE A 232 7.01 17.43 0.52
C ILE A 232 7.65 17.58 1.89
N TYR A 233 6.96 17.09 2.92
CA TYR A 233 7.50 17.01 4.27
C TYR A 233 7.13 15.67 4.94
N GLY A 234 7.76 15.38 6.07
CA GLY A 234 7.49 14.20 6.88
C GLY A 234 8.61 13.15 6.80
N GLN A 235 8.29 11.92 7.20
CA GLN A 235 9.26 10.85 7.46
C GLN A 235 10.23 10.63 6.29
N GLY A 236 9.69 10.47 5.08
CA GLY A 236 10.47 10.18 3.88
C GLY A 236 10.99 11.43 3.15
N ALA A 237 10.65 12.64 3.57
CA ALA A 237 11.10 13.90 2.96
C ALA A 237 12.38 14.42 3.65
N ARG A 238 13.11 15.37 3.05
CA ARG A 238 14.23 16.03 3.73
C ARG A 238 13.73 16.91 4.88
N CYS A 239 12.73 17.74 4.60
CA CYS A 239 11.96 18.44 5.61
C CYS A 239 11.10 17.46 6.40
N LYS A 240 11.42 17.25 7.68
CA LYS A 240 10.72 16.30 8.55
C LYS A 240 9.44 16.86 9.13
N THR A 241 9.34 18.19 9.21
CA THR A 241 8.15 18.89 9.68
C THR A 241 7.66 19.89 8.65
N LYS A 242 6.40 20.31 8.78
CA LYS A 242 5.82 21.36 7.94
C LYS A 242 6.53 22.71 8.15
N HIS A 243 6.88 23.04 9.40
CA HIS A 243 7.64 24.25 9.73
C HIS A 243 8.98 24.32 9.00
N GLN A 244 9.73 23.21 8.96
CA GLN A 244 10.99 23.14 8.22
C GLN A 244 10.78 23.37 6.72
N LEU A 245 9.67 22.86 6.18
CA LEU A 245 9.33 23.11 4.79
C LEU A 245 9.04 24.60 4.56
N GLU A 246 8.24 25.23 5.42
CA GLU A 246 7.91 26.65 5.35
C GLU A 246 9.17 27.54 5.43
N GLU A 247 10.13 27.23 6.32
CA GLU A 247 11.44 27.90 6.39
C GLU A 247 12.24 27.74 5.08
N GLU A 248 12.27 26.54 4.50
CA GLU A 248 12.93 26.29 3.19
C GLU A 248 12.24 27.03 2.04
N GLU A 249 10.92 27.22 2.07
CA GLU A 249 10.20 28.03 1.07
C GLU A 249 10.54 29.54 1.17
N GLU A 250 10.87 30.03 2.38
CA GLU A 250 11.27 31.43 2.60
C GLU A 250 12.73 31.70 2.22
N GLU A 251 13.60 30.68 2.29
CA GLU A 251 15.05 30.78 2.00
C GLU A 251 15.43 30.52 0.52
N GLU A 252 14.53 29.98 -0.31
CA GLU A 252 14.79 29.69 -1.73
C GLU A 252 14.92 30.97 -2.62
N GLU A 253 16.00 31.73 -2.43
CA GLU A 253 16.67 32.50 -3.49
C GLU A 253 18.00 31.79 -3.85
N GLU A 254 18.07 31.28 -5.09
CA GLU A 254 19.26 30.78 -5.79
C GLU A 254 19.84 29.39 -5.42
N GLY A 255 19.65 28.43 -6.34
CA GLY A 255 20.56 27.28 -6.49
C GLY A 255 19.89 25.98 -6.92
N LEU A 256 19.82 25.71 -8.23
CA LEU A 256 19.47 24.37 -8.74
C LEU A 256 20.67 23.43 -8.53
N GLU A 257 20.77 22.78 -7.37
CA GLU A 257 21.57 21.55 -7.28
C GLU A 257 20.93 20.48 -8.16
N PHE A 258 21.74 19.84 -9.00
CA PHE A 258 21.33 18.66 -9.75
C PHE A 258 21.18 17.48 -8.78
N ASP A 259 20.00 17.40 -8.18
CA ASP A 259 19.67 16.39 -7.20
C ASP A 259 19.53 15.01 -7.87
N HIS A 260 20.32 14.04 -7.39
CA HIS A 260 20.27 12.63 -7.84
C HIS A 260 19.27 11.80 -7.02
N ASP A 261 18.29 12.47 -6.39
CA ASP A 261 17.32 11.87 -5.49
C ASP A 261 16.54 10.68 -6.08
N GLU A 262 16.15 10.73 -7.35
CA GLU A 262 15.48 9.60 -8.00
C GLU A 262 16.38 8.35 -8.03
N GLU A 263 17.66 8.51 -8.39
CA GLU A 263 18.61 7.41 -8.43
C GLU A 263 18.88 6.87 -7.02
N ASN A 264 19.15 7.77 -6.07
CA ASN A 264 19.41 7.42 -4.68
C ASN A 264 18.23 6.69 -4.04
N MET A 265 16.99 7.13 -4.32
CA MET A 265 15.79 6.47 -3.84
C MET A 265 15.62 5.07 -4.45
N LEU A 266 15.91 4.88 -5.75
CA LEU A 266 15.92 3.54 -6.34
C LEU A 266 16.97 2.64 -5.71
N HIS A 267 18.17 3.16 -5.44
CA HIS A 267 19.23 2.44 -4.74
C HIS A 267 18.75 2.00 -3.35
N ALA A 268 18.11 2.91 -2.60
CA ALA A 268 17.57 2.63 -1.28
C ALA A 268 16.41 1.61 -1.32
N PHE A 269 15.50 1.70 -2.30
CA PHE A 269 14.46 0.68 -2.55
C PHE A 269 15.05 -0.68 -2.93
N SER A 270 16.15 -0.71 -3.69
CA SER A 270 16.86 -1.97 -3.97
C SER A 270 17.52 -2.53 -2.72
N ALA A 271 18.09 -1.69 -1.85
CA ALA A 271 18.74 -2.11 -0.62
C ALA A 271 17.73 -2.76 0.33
N GLU A 272 16.56 -2.16 0.54
CA GLU A 272 15.48 -2.70 1.37
C GLU A 272 15.05 -4.11 0.95
N ASN A 273 14.96 -4.36 -0.36
CA ASN A 273 14.62 -5.69 -0.86
C ASN A 273 15.73 -6.72 -0.66
N LYS A 274 17.01 -6.31 -0.78
CA LYS A 274 18.17 -7.20 -0.74
C LYS A 274 18.62 -7.53 0.67
N GLN A 275 18.64 -6.52 1.54
CA GLN A 275 19.14 -6.65 2.91
C GLN A 275 18.09 -7.22 3.86
N SER A 276 16.80 -7.13 3.52
CA SER A 276 15.74 -7.84 4.24
C SER A 276 15.79 -7.52 5.75
N SER A 277 16.11 -8.50 6.60
CA SER A 277 16.20 -8.32 8.06
C SER A 277 17.27 -7.32 8.50
N ASP A 278 18.32 -7.15 7.69
CA ASP A 278 19.51 -6.35 8.00
C ASP A 278 19.41 -4.93 7.41
N PHE A 279 18.26 -4.58 6.82
CA PHE A 279 18.05 -3.26 6.26
C PHE A 279 18.02 -2.19 7.36
N ASP A 280 18.97 -1.26 7.30
CA ASP A 280 19.03 -0.10 8.17
C ASP A 280 18.21 1.06 7.57
N TRP A 281 16.98 1.21 8.05
CA TRP A 281 16.05 2.24 7.57
C TRP A 281 16.64 3.65 7.70
N ASN A 282 17.33 3.96 8.81
CA ASN A 282 17.89 5.29 9.04
C ASN A 282 19.05 5.59 8.09
N HIS A 283 19.90 4.61 7.82
CA HIS A 283 21.01 4.77 6.88
C HIS A 283 20.52 5.08 5.45
N TYR A 284 19.48 4.38 4.99
CA TYR A 284 19.01 4.49 3.60
C TYR A 284 17.94 5.56 3.39
N TYR A 285 17.05 5.79 4.37
CA TYR A 285 15.89 6.67 4.24
C TYR A 285 15.90 7.84 5.23
N GLY A 286 16.75 7.82 6.27
CA GLY A 286 16.74 8.80 7.35
C GLY A 286 16.92 10.24 6.88
N ASN A 287 17.79 10.47 5.89
CA ASN A 287 17.98 11.80 5.30
C ASN A 287 16.79 12.27 4.45
N GLY A 288 15.94 11.34 3.99
CA GLY A 288 14.81 11.63 3.12
C GLY A 288 15.19 12.01 1.70
N PHE A 289 14.17 12.23 0.88
CA PHE A 289 14.27 12.59 -0.53
C PHE A 289 13.15 13.57 -0.88
N ASN A 290 13.43 14.52 -1.77
CA ASN A 290 12.51 15.47 -2.38
C ASN A 290 11.89 14.94 -3.69
N ALA A 291 12.45 13.90 -4.30
CA ALA A 291 11.84 13.26 -5.47
C ALA A 291 10.44 12.70 -5.16
N ILE A 292 9.48 13.01 -6.03
CA ILE A 292 8.06 12.62 -5.90
C ILE A 292 7.69 11.39 -6.76
N ASN A 293 8.45 11.11 -7.82
CA ASN A 293 8.28 9.97 -8.72
C ASN A 293 9.60 9.71 -9.47
N PHE A 294 9.61 8.74 -10.40
CA PHE A 294 10.79 8.30 -11.16
C PHE A 294 10.73 8.70 -12.65
N LYS A 295 10.16 9.88 -12.96
CA LYS A 295 9.92 10.29 -14.35
C LYS A 295 11.22 10.37 -15.18
N VAL A 296 12.37 10.72 -14.59
CA VAL A 296 13.62 10.97 -15.34
C VAL A 296 14.32 9.66 -15.76
N LEU A 297 14.19 8.59 -14.97
CA LEU A 297 14.92 7.34 -15.24
C LEU A 297 14.30 6.46 -16.34
N ASN A 298 13.01 6.62 -16.63
CA ASN A 298 12.38 5.92 -17.75
C ASN A 298 12.78 6.49 -19.12
N SER A 299 13.07 7.79 -19.22
CA SER A 299 13.64 8.38 -20.44
C SER A 299 15.06 7.86 -20.74
N VAL A 300 15.90 7.73 -19.71
CA VAL A 300 17.30 7.30 -19.87
C VAL A 300 17.41 5.80 -20.18
N PHE A 301 16.55 4.95 -19.61
CA PHE A 301 16.54 3.52 -19.90
C PHE A 301 15.96 3.19 -21.29
N LEU A 302 15.04 4.01 -21.81
CA LEU A 302 14.54 3.92 -23.19
C LEU A 302 15.60 4.31 -24.22
N MET A 303 16.51 5.23 -23.89
CA MET A 303 17.64 5.58 -24.77
C MET A 303 18.74 4.52 -24.81
N LYS A 304 19.04 3.86 -23.67
CA LYS A 304 20.07 2.79 -23.62
C LYS A 304 19.69 1.48 -24.32
N LYS A 305 18.41 1.29 -24.68
CA LYS A 305 17.97 0.14 -25.51
C LYS A 305 17.98 0.41 -27.02
N LYS A 306 18.33 1.62 -27.45
CA LYS A 306 18.39 2.03 -28.86
C LYS A 306 19.80 2.20 -29.43
N ASN A 307 20.83 1.89 -28.65
CA ASN A 307 22.23 1.88 -29.09
C ASN A 307 22.81 0.47 -29.03
#